data_AF-A0A803KRH4-F1
#
_entry.id   AF-A0A803KRH4-F1
#
_cell.length_a   1.000
_cell.length_b   1.000
_cell.length_c   1.000
_cell.angle_alpha   90.00
_cell.angle_beta   90.00
_cell.angle_gamma   90.00
#
_symmetry.space_group_name_H-M   'P 1'
#
loop_
_entity.id
_entity.type
_entity.pdbx_description
1 polymer ?
#
loop_
_entity_poly.entity_id
_entity_poly.type
_entity_poly.pdbx_seq_one_letter_code
_entity_poly.pdbx_strand_id
1 'polypeptide(L)'
;MEMVESWCKGIQENEKIAPVRSLLKAFRVACHLAEESDEKSTERLTTMSKAVMNKVMVETLTNMDGILRNLMNLPAYGGKKEKLIEVKSTKNWKKYQHLVKSYLGNTLHALNQMTDAKDISFTLKHLTRSSVFFAAFPAFLRKYVKVALHFWVTGSRELSFASFWFLRTLCVQLGSDCLDECFKGLYKAYVMNCQFVNATKLQHIQFLRQLFVEFMLVDLPTAYQHAFIFIRQLAMILREALNMKTKESFRKVYEWKYINCLELWTVAIRKYGLEPDFKPLAYPLTQIISGVARLVPTARYFPLRMRCVRMLNCIAAATDTFIPVSMLLLDMLEMKELNCPPTGGVGKPADLRTVLKVSKQALKTRSFQEACVSSVIDELGEHLAQWSYSVAFFELSFIPAVRLRNFCKGTKVERFRKDMKELIRQIEANSEFTNKKRATISFLPSDPATSSFLEEEKQSGASPLSKYVATLRQKAQQRNVSLTESSVLYGAEPSLSDKMLAESDEEDEGDEGGAVFNSFYLQQKETREKPPEVEKKQKNKKKPKSLQQEAIEEDIVEDLVLSSDEEDEPMDDSPLPEETFEIETETPKKKKKQKTAADGPV
;
A
#
# COMPACT_ATOMS: atom_id res chain seq x y z
N MET A 1 -4.91 -25.62 42.43
CA MET A 1 -4.10 -25.98 41.25
C MET A 1 -4.33 -27.44 40.84
N GLU A 2 -4.33 -28.37 41.79
CA GLU A 2 -4.62 -29.79 41.56
C GLU A 2 -5.96 -30.08 40.86
N MET A 3 -7.00 -29.27 41.11
CA MET A 3 -8.31 -29.41 40.46
C MET A 3 -8.30 -29.13 38.95
N VAL A 4 -7.48 -28.16 38.50
CA VAL A 4 -7.33 -27.87 37.07
C VAL A 4 -6.51 -28.96 36.40
N GLU A 5 -5.44 -29.41 37.06
CA GLU A 5 -4.60 -30.50 36.58
C GLU A 5 -5.35 -31.84 36.52
N SER A 6 -6.25 -32.13 37.46
CA SER A 6 -7.09 -33.32 37.44
C SER A 6 -8.15 -33.27 36.34
N TRP A 7 -8.71 -32.10 36.03
CA TRP A 7 -9.56 -31.93 34.85
C TRP A 7 -8.77 -32.13 33.56
N CYS A 8 -7.54 -31.63 33.47
CA CYS A 8 -6.70 -31.77 32.28
C CYS A 8 -6.24 -33.22 32.05
N LYS A 9 -5.83 -33.93 33.12
CA LYS A 9 -5.56 -35.37 33.07
C LYS A 9 -6.82 -36.16 32.71
N GLY A 10 -7.97 -35.85 33.32
CA GLY A 10 -9.24 -36.50 33.00
C GLY A 10 -9.74 -36.27 31.57
N ILE A 11 -9.34 -35.16 30.95
CA ILE A 11 -9.59 -34.85 29.54
C ILE A 11 -8.67 -35.66 28.62
N GLN A 12 -7.40 -35.81 28.98
CA GLN A 12 -6.40 -36.58 28.21
C GLN A 12 -6.59 -38.09 28.33
N GLU A 13 -7.07 -38.60 29.47
CA GLU A 13 -7.11 -40.04 29.77
C GLU A 13 -8.48 -40.71 29.52
N ASN A 14 -9.59 -39.97 29.46
CA ASN A 14 -10.93 -40.59 29.56
C ASN A 14 -12.03 -40.06 28.60
N GLU A 15 -11.76 -39.07 27.74
CA GLU A 15 -12.75 -38.47 26.80
C GLU A 15 -14.12 -38.09 27.44
N LYS A 16 -14.19 -37.91 28.76
CA LYS A 16 -15.44 -37.60 29.47
C LYS A 16 -15.81 -36.13 29.29
N ILE A 17 -17.08 -35.87 28.94
CA ILE A 17 -17.62 -34.51 28.70
C ILE A 17 -17.72 -33.67 29.99
N ALA A 18 -17.84 -34.32 31.15
CA ALA A 18 -18.03 -33.65 32.44
C ALA A 18 -16.84 -32.74 32.83
N PRO A 19 -15.57 -33.19 32.78
CA PRO A 19 -14.39 -32.33 32.94
C PRO A 19 -14.37 -31.11 32.01
N VAL A 20 -14.73 -31.28 30.73
CA VAL A 20 -14.77 -30.19 29.74
C VAL A 20 -15.79 -29.12 30.11
N ARG A 21 -16.97 -29.53 30.59
CA ARG A 21 -18.01 -28.59 31.05
C ARG A 21 -17.58 -27.83 32.30
N SER A 22 -16.89 -28.48 33.24
CA SER A 22 -16.35 -27.83 34.44
C SER A 22 -15.26 -26.81 34.09
N LEU A 23 -14.36 -27.18 33.16
CA LEU A 23 -13.33 -26.27 32.65
C LEU A 23 -13.93 -25.04 31.96
N LEU A 24 -14.91 -25.21 31.07
CA LEU A 24 -15.57 -24.08 30.40
C LEU A 24 -16.38 -23.18 31.34
N LYS A 25 -16.95 -23.75 32.42
CA LYS A 25 -17.60 -22.95 33.47
C LYS A 25 -16.58 -22.08 34.21
N ALA A 26 -15.45 -22.67 34.61
CA ALA A 26 -14.36 -21.92 35.24
C ALA A 26 -13.79 -20.85 34.29
N PHE A 27 -13.63 -21.19 33.00
CA PHE A 27 -13.21 -20.25 31.96
C PHE A 27 -14.18 -19.08 31.80
N ARG A 28 -15.50 -19.34 31.79
CA ARG A 28 -16.51 -18.28 31.76
C ARG A 28 -16.35 -17.31 32.93
N VAL A 29 -16.21 -17.82 34.15
CA VAL A 29 -16.01 -16.97 35.34
C VAL A 29 -14.74 -16.15 35.21
N ALA A 30 -13.64 -16.76 34.74
CA ALA A 30 -12.37 -16.06 34.55
C ALA A 30 -12.45 -14.96 33.47
N CYS A 31 -13.25 -15.13 32.43
CA CYS A 31 -13.41 -14.13 31.35
C CYS A 31 -14.27 -12.91 31.74
N HIS A 32 -15.24 -13.05 32.65
CA HIS A 32 -16.24 -12.02 32.99
C HIS A 32 -15.93 -11.25 34.29
N LEU A 33 -14.79 -11.54 34.93
CA LEU A 33 -14.43 -11.01 36.25
C LEU A 33 -14.25 -9.47 36.30
N ALA A 34 -14.10 -8.80 35.14
CA ALA A 34 -13.95 -7.34 35.08
C ALA A 34 -15.29 -6.59 35.19
N GLU A 35 -16.43 -7.25 34.96
CA GLU A 35 -17.77 -6.63 34.98
C GLU A 35 -18.57 -6.93 36.25
N GLU A 36 -18.27 -8.00 36.98
CA GLU A 36 -19.01 -8.38 38.19
C GLU A 36 -18.50 -7.64 39.44
N SER A 37 -18.62 -6.30 39.44
CA SER A 37 -18.68 -5.49 40.68
C SER A 37 -20.11 -5.29 41.18
N ASP A 38 -21.13 -5.79 40.45
CA ASP A 38 -22.51 -5.76 40.89
C ASP A 38 -22.92 -7.07 41.56
N GLU A 39 -23.15 -6.95 42.87
CA GLU A 39 -23.69 -7.96 43.78
C GLU A 39 -24.92 -8.67 43.19
N LYS A 40 -24.85 -10.01 43.03
CA LYS A 40 -25.93 -11.00 43.37
C LYS A 40 -25.81 -12.41 42.77
N SER A 41 -24.70 -12.80 42.13
CA SER A 41 -24.53 -14.19 41.63
C SER A 41 -23.25 -14.91 42.09
N THR A 42 -22.71 -14.52 43.24
CA THR A 42 -21.38 -14.91 43.72
C THR A 42 -21.41 -15.84 44.93
N GLU A 43 -21.92 -17.09 44.80
CA GLU A 43 -21.85 -18.04 45.93
C GLU A 43 -21.30 -19.44 45.64
N ARG A 44 -20.80 -19.78 44.44
CA ARG A 44 -20.11 -21.09 44.25
C ARG A 44 -18.78 -21.12 43.50
N LEU A 45 -18.27 -19.99 43.00
CA LEU A 45 -16.97 -19.95 42.28
C LEU A 45 -16.14 -18.69 42.54
N THR A 46 -16.48 -17.89 43.55
CA THR A 46 -15.81 -16.61 43.90
C THR A 46 -14.47 -16.76 44.64
N THR A 47 -14.03 -17.98 44.91
CA THR A 47 -12.80 -18.29 45.67
C THR A 47 -11.64 -18.76 44.77
N MET A 48 -11.59 -18.35 43.51
CA MET A 48 -10.43 -18.64 42.67
C MET A 48 -9.36 -17.54 42.80
N SER A 49 -8.18 -17.91 43.31
CA SER A 49 -7.00 -17.03 43.29
C SER A 49 -6.66 -16.61 41.85
N LYS A 50 -6.14 -15.39 41.67
CA LYS A 50 -5.66 -14.86 40.37
C LYS A 50 -4.74 -15.85 39.64
N ALA A 51 -3.88 -16.56 40.36
CA ALA A 51 -2.99 -17.57 39.79
C ALA A 51 -3.75 -18.79 39.24
N VAL A 52 -4.83 -19.21 39.90
CA VAL A 52 -5.68 -20.32 39.43
C VAL A 52 -6.46 -19.91 38.19
N MET A 53 -6.95 -18.67 38.14
CA MET A 53 -7.68 -18.14 36.97
C MET A 53 -6.78 -18.00 35.74
N ASN A 54 -5.57 -17.45 35.89
CA ASN A 54 -4.61 -17.36 34.79
C ASN A 54 -4.25 -18.74 34.26
N LYS A 55 -4.08 -19.73 35.15
CA LYS A 55 -3.87 -21.13 34.75
C LYS A 55 -5.07 -21.69 33.99
N VAL A 56 -6.31 -21.46 34.45
CA VAL A 56 -7.53 -21.86 33.74
C VAL A 56 -7.61 -21.21 32.35
N MET A 57 -7.26 -19.92 32.23
CA MET A 57 -7.23 -19.18 30.96
C MET A 57 -6.23 -19.81 29.98
N VAL A 58 -4.98 -19.97 30.40
CA VAL A 58 -3.89 -20.54 29.59
C VAL A 58 -4.22 -21.97 29.16
N GLU A 59 -4.68 -22.79 30.09
CA GLU A 59 -4.95 -24.20 29.86
C GLU A 59 -6.14 -24.38 28.91
N THR A 60 -7.21 -23.61 29.10
CA THR A 60 -8.37 -23.63 28.21
C THR A 60 -7.99 -23.16 26.81
N LEU A 61 -7.27 -22.05 26.68
CA LEU A 61 -6.84 -21.55 25.36
C LEU A 61 -5.88 -22.52 24.65
N THR A 62 -5.04 -23.24 25.40
CA THR A 62 -4.06 -24.17 24.84
C THR A 62 -4.70 -25.47 24.33
N ASN A 63 -5.60 -26.06 25.11
CA ASN A 63 -6.08 -27.42 24.88
C ASN A 63 -7.50 -27.51 24.28
N MET A 64 -8.30 -26.44 24.35
CA MET A 64 -9.71 -26.51 23.92
C MET A 64 -9.88 -26.86 22.44
N ASP A 65 -9.01 -26.38 21.55
CA ASP A 65 -9.08 -26.70 20.12
C ASP A 65 -8.96 -28.23 19.89
N GLY A 66 -7.95 -28.87 20.47
CA GLY A 66 -7.74 -30.31 20.35
C GLY A 66 -8.89 -31.12 20.93
N ILE A 67 -9.43 -30.70 22.08
CA ILE A 67 -10.58 -31.35 22.72
C ILE A 67 -11.82 -31.26 21.82
N LEU A 68 -12.12 -30.08 21.27
CA LEU A 68 -13.25 -29.88 20.39
C LEU A 68 -13.11 -30.70 19.09
N ARG A 69 -11.90 -30.79 18.54
CA ARG A 69 -11.60 -31.59 17.35
C ARG A 69 -11.81 -33.07 17.60
N ASN A 70 -11.30 -33.61 18.70
CA ASN A 70 -11.48 -35.02 19.07
C ASN A 70 -12.96 -35.35 19.28
N LEU A 71 -13.72 -34.50 19.99
CA LEU A 71 -15.16 -34.70 20.20
C LEU A 71 -16.00 -34.71 18.91
N MET A 72 -15.48 -34.11 17.84
CA MET A 72 -16.14 -34.00 16.53
C MET A 72 -15.47 -34.84 15.44
N ASN A 73 -14.48 -35.68 15.78
CA ASN A 73 -13.67 -36.48 14.84
C ASN A 73 -13.08 -35.64 13.70
N LEU A 74 -12.62 -34.43 14.01
CA LEU A 74 -11.96 -33.54 13.06
C LEU A 74 -10.43 -33.80 13.03
N PRO A 75 -9.74 -33.42 11.95
CA PRO A 75 -8.27 -33.47 11.91
C PRO A 75 -7.65 -32.68 13.06
N ALA A 76 -6.53 -33.19 13.59
CA ALA A 76 -5.82 -32.59 14.73
C ALA A 76 -5.36 -31.15 14.47
N TYR A 77 -5.14 -30.77 13.21
CA TYR A 77 -4.84 -29.40 12.81
C TYR A 77 -5.47 -29.04 11.46
N GLY A 78 -5.82 -27.76 11.29
CA GLY A 78 -6.33 -27.23 10.03
C GLY A 78 -7.73 -27.74 9.68
N GLY A 79 -8.03 -27.78 8.38
CA GLY A 79 -9.36 -28.07 7.83
C GLY A 79 -9.90 -26.88 7.05
N LYS A 80 -10.57 -27.17 5.94
CA LYS A 80 -11.26 -26.15 5.13
C LYS A 80 -12.72 -26.06 5.56
N LYS A 81 -13.37 -24.95 5.20
CA LYS A 81 -14.81 -24.68 5.40
C LYS A 81 -15.69 -25.87 5.01
N GLU A 82 -15.39 -26.57 3.92
CA GLU A 82 -16.20 -27.70 3.43
C GLU A 82 -16.31 -28.83 4.46
N LYS A 83 -15.19 -29.22 5.09
CA LYS A 83 -15.16 -30.28 6.11
C LYS A 83 -16.01 -29.93 7.33
N LEU A 84 -16.11 -28.65 7.69
CA LEU A 84 -16.97 -28.24 8.81
C LEU A 84 -18.45 -28.21 8.40
N ILE A 85 -18.76 -27.84 7.15
CA ILE A 85 -20.14 -27.90 6.64
C ILE A 85 -20.65 -29.35 6.65
N GLU A 86 -19.83 -30.31 6.27
CA GLU A 86 -20.13 -31.73 6.41
C GLU A 86 -20.41 -32.11 7.87
N VAL A 87 -19.55 -31.69 8.79
CA VAL A 87 -19.71 -31.97 10.23
C VAL A 87 -20.95 -31.32 10.84
N LYS A 88 -21.42 -30.17 10.33
CA LYS A 88 -22.68 -29.55 10.79
C LYS A 88 -23.89 -30.47 10.63
N SER A 89 -23.88 -31.35 9.62
CA SER A 89 -24.96 -32.31 9.38
C SER A 89 -24.96 -33.47 10.38
N THR A 90 -23.84 -33.70 11.07
CA THR A 90 -23.63 -34.83 11.99
C THR A 90 -24.30 -34.63 13.35
N LYS A 91 -24.81 -35.72 13.94
CA LYS A 91 -25.41 -35.73 15.29
C LYS A 91 -24.45 -35.19 16.38
N ASN A 92 -23.14 -35.39 16.20
CA ASN A 92 -22.09 -34.90 17.11
C ASN A 92 -22.02 -33.37 17.16
N TRP A 93 -22.21 -32.68 16.03
CA TRP A 93 -22.25 -31.22 16.00
C TRP A 93 -23.43 -30.68 16.79
N LYS A 94 -24.63 -31.23 16.59
CA LYS A 94 -25.83 -30.83 17.35
C LYS A 94 -25.64 -31.00 18.86
N LYS A 95 -24.89 -32.03 19.28
CA LYS A 95 -24.58 -32.31 20.69
C LYS A 95 -23.58 -31.32 21.28
N TYR A 96 -22.51 -30.95 20.56
CA TYR A 96 -21.38 -30.18 21.12
C TYR A 96 -21.28 -28.71 20.67
N GLN A 97 -22.10 -28.25 19.73
CA GLN A 97 -22.09 -26.87 19.21
C GLN A 97 -22.19 -25.79 20.31
N HIS A 98 -22.90 -26.06 21.41
CA HIS A 98 -23.05 -25.12 22.52
C HIS A 98 -21.74 -24.91 23.29
N LEU A 99 -20.86 -25.93 23.34
CA LEU A 99 -19.53 -25.83 23.95
C LEU A 99 -18.62 -24.95 23.10
N VAL A 100 -18.64 -25.13 21.78
CA VAL A 100 -17.91 -24.28 20.82
C VAL A 100 -18.40 -22.83 20.93
N LYS A 101 -19.71 -22.62 20.93
CA LYS A 101 -20.32 -21.29 21.08
C LYS A 101 -19.94 -20.63 22.41
N SER A 102 -19.94 -21.39 23.51
CA SER A 102 -19.53 -20.88 24.81
C SER A 102 -18.06 -20.48 24.84
N TYR A 103 -17.18 -21.31 24.27
CA TYR A 103 -15.75 -21.00 24.18
C TYR A 103 -15.52 -19.72 23.39
N LEU A 104 -15.99 -19.65 22.13
CA LEU A 104 -15.81 -18.49 21.26
C LEU A 104 -16.48 -17.23 21.83
N GLY A 105 -17.68 -17.35 22.43
CA GLY A 105 -18.36 -16.21 23.03
C GLY A 105 -17.59 -15.62 24.22
N ASN A 106 -17.11 -16.48 25.13
CA ASN A 106 -16.39 -16.04 26.31
C ASN A 106 -14.99 -15.51 25.97
N THR A 107 -14.28 -16.13 25.01
CA THR A 107 -12.99 -15.62 24.56
C THR A 107 -13.13 -14.26 23.86
N LEU A 108 -14.18 -14.04 23.07
CA LEU A 108 -14.43 -12.74 22.45
C LEU A 108 -14.66 -11.66 23.51
N HIS A 109 -15.43 -11.98 24.56
CA HIS A 109 -15.63 -11.08 25.68
C HIS A 109 -14.30 -10.75 26.37
N ALA A 110 -13.51 -11.77 26.71
CA ALA A 110 -12.18 -11.58 27.31
C ALA A 110 -11.27 -10.69 26.45
N LEU A 111 -11.22 -10.91 25.13
CA LEU A 111 -10.42 -10.09 24.21
C LEU A 111 -10.82 -8.61 24.21
N ASN A 112 -12.10 -8.29 24.42
CA ASN A 112 -12.54 -6.89 24.48
C ASN A 112 -12.15 -6.21 25.80
N GLN A 113 -11.92 -6.99 26.87
CA GLN A 113 -11.56 -6.49 28.20
C GLN A 113 -10.06 -6.53 28.48
N MET A 114 -9.29 -7.35 27.75
CA MET A 114 -7.85 -7.44 27.90
C MET A 114 -7.17 -6.14 27.44
N THR A 115 -6.25 -5.64 28.27
CA THR A 115 -5.43 -4.45 27.97
C THR A 115 -3.98 -4.78 27.71
N ASP A 116 -3.45 -5.90 28.25
CA ASP A 116 -2.06 -6.31 28.01
C ASP A 116 -1.89 -6.91 26.60
N ALA A 117 -1.04 -6.28 25.80
CA ALA A 117 -0.70 -6.71 24.45
C ALA A 117 -0.15 -8.14 24.39
N LYS A 118 0.54 -8.61 25.44
CA LYS A 118 1.06 -9.99 25.50
C LYS A 118 -0.05 -11.02 25.65
N ASP A 119 -1.01 -10.76 26.52
CA ASP A 119 -2.15 -11.64 26.78
C ASP A 119 -3.10 -11.69 25.58
N ILE A 120 -3.33 -10.55 24.92
CA ILE A 120 -4.09 -10.48 23.67
C ILE A 120 -3.38 -11.28 22.57
N SER A 121 -2.06 -11.08 22.41
CA SER A 121 -1.25 -11.82 21.42
C SER A 121 -1.27 -13.32 21.67
N PHE A 122 -1.16 -13.74 22.92
CA PHE A 122 -1.27 -15.15 23.33
C PHE A 122 -2.64 -15.70 22.94
N THR A 123 -3.72 -15.01 23.31
CA THR A 123 -5.09 -15.43 23.02
C THR A 123 -5.36 -15.56 21.52
N LEU A 124 -4.92 -14.60 20.70
CA LEU A 124 -5.06 -14.65 19.24
C LEU A 124 -4.27 -15.79 18.60
N LYS A 125 -3.04 -16.05 19.05
CA LYS A 125 -2.23 -17.19 18.58
C LYS A 125 -2.91 -18.52 18.84
N HIS A 126 -3.54 -18.68 20.01
CA HIS A 126 -4.26 -19.90 20.36
C HIS A 126 -5.59 -20.03 19.60
N LEU A 127 -6.35 -18.95 19.45
CA LEU A 127 -7.57 -18.91 18.63
C LEU A 127 -7.32 -19.21 17.16
N THR A 128 -6.11 -18.95 16.67
CA THR A 128 -5.71 -19.31 15.30
C THR A 128 -5.86 -20.81 15.04
N ARG A 129 -5.71 -21.67 16.06
CA ARG A 129 -5.92 -23.13 15.92
C ARG A 129 -7.40 -23.48 15.76
N SER A 130 -8.25 -22.74 16.48
CA SER A 130 -9.72 -22.85 16.50
C SER A 130 -10.43 -22.15 15.33
N SER A 131 -9.70 -21.68 14.32
CA SER A 131 -10.22 -20.81 13.26
C SER A 131 -11.30 -21.47 12.40
N VAL A 132 -11.22 -22.77 12.16
CA VAL A 132 -12.22 -23.54 11.39
C VAL A 132 -13.62 -23.36 11.97
N PHE A 133 -13.76 -23.34 13.30
CA PHE A 133 -15.06 -23.29 13.97
C PHE A 133 -15.85 -22.01 13.68
N PHE A 134 -15.19 -20.93 13.26
CA PHE A 134 -15.88 -19.70 12.85
C PHE A 134 -16.74 -19.88 11.60
N ALA A 135 -16.47 -20.89 10.74
CA ALA A 135 -17.33 -21.22 9.60
C ALA A 135 -18.76 -21.61 10.03
N ALA A 136 -18.93 -22.03 11.29
CA ALA A 136 -20.24 -22.31 11.84
C ALA A 136 -20.98 -21.10 12.41
N PHE A 137 -20.26 -20.02 12.70
CA PHE A 137 -20.84 -18.85 13.35
C PHE A 137 -20.40 -17.53 12.69
N PRO A 138 -20.97 -17.17 11.53
CA PRO A 138 -20.62 -15.94 10.80
C PRO A 138 -20.78 -14.65 11.63
N ALA A 139 -21.73 -14.63 12.57
CA ALA A 139 -21.92 -13.50 13.48
C ALA A 139 -20.73 -13.31 14.44
N PHE A 140 -20.13 -14.40 14.94
CA PHE A 140 -18.91 -14.31 15.74
C PHE A 140 -17.73 -13.96 14.86
N LEU A 141 -17.60 -14.58 13.68
CA LEU A 141 -16.53 -14.27 12.72
C LEU A 141 -16.42 -12.76 12.46
N ARG A 142 -17.52 -12.08 12.10
CA ARG A 142 -17.51 -10.63 11.86
C ARG A 142 -17.05 -9.81 13.06
N LYS A 143 -17.44 -10.22 14.29
CA LYS A 143 -16.98 -9.55 15.52
C LYS A 143 -15.48 -9.75 15.74
N TYR A 144 -14.99 -10.98 15.55
CA TYR A 144 -13.57 -11.30 15.68
C TYR A 144 -12.70 -10.60 14.63
N VAL A 145 -13.14 -10.55 13.38
CA VAL A 145 -12.46 -9.80 12.31
C VAL A 145 -12.35 -8.33 12.71
N LYS A 146 -13.43 -7.71 13.21
CA LYS A 146 -13.40 -6.31 13.68
C LYS A 146 -12.40 -6.08 14.82
N VAL A 147 -12.38 -6.97 15.82
CA VAL A 147 -11.45 -6.90 16.96
C VAL A 147 -10.00 -7.09 16.50
N ALA A 148 -9.74 -8.07 15.65
CA ALA A 148 -8.41 -8.32 15.11
C ALA A 148 -7.91 -7.17 14.22
N LEU A 149 -8.79 -6.55 13.43
CA LEU A 149 -8.45 -5.35 12.64
C LEU A 149 -8.08 -4.16 13.53
N HIS A 150 -8.78 -3.97 14.66
CA HIS A 150 -8.45 -2.94 15.63
C HIS A 150 -7.04 -3.16 16.19
N PHE A 151 -6.76 -4.35 16.74
CA PHE A 151 -5.44 -4.67 17.29
C PHE A 151 -4.33 -4.71 16.24
N TRP A 152 -4.64 -5.06 15.00
CA TRP A 152 -3.70 -4.98 13.89
C TRP A 152 -3.18 -3.55 13.71
N VAL A 153 -4.06 -2.55 13.78
CA VAL A 153 -3.68 -1.14 13.59
C VAL A 153 -3.09 -0.49 14.83
N THR A 154 -3.71 -0.68 16.00
CA THR A 154 -3.38 0.02 17.24
C THR A 154 -2.31 -0.67 18.08
N GLY A 155 -2.08 -1.96 17.84
CA GLY A 155 -1.16 -2.76 18.64
C GLY A 155 0.31 -2.44 18.44
N SER A 156 1.14 -2.95 19.36
CA SER A 156 2.60 -3.03 19.15
C SER A 156 2.92 -3.93 17.95
N ARG A 157 4.18 -3.94 17.51
CA ARG A 157 4.62 -4.76 16.37
C ARG A 157 4.23 -6.24 16.51
N GLU A 158 4.40 -6.80 17.71
CA GLU A 158 4.09 -8.20 18.03
C GLU A 158 2.58 -8.48 18.01
N LEU A 159 1.79 -7.56 18.59
CA LEU A 159 0.33 -7.68 18.61
C LEU A 159 -0.28 -7.50 17.23
N SER A 160 0.22 -6.55 16.45
CA SER A 160 -0.16 -6.37 15.05
C SER A 160 0.15 -7.61 14.23
N PHE A 161 1.32 -8.23 14.44
CA PHE A 161 1.67 -9.48 13.77
C PHE A 161 0.76 -10.65 14.20
N ALA A 162 0.46 -10.80 15.49
CA ALA A 162 -0.44 -11.85 15.98
C ALA A 162 -1.86 -11.70 15.41
N SER A 163 -2.35 -10.46 15.33
CA SER A 163 -3.66 -10.12 14.74
C SER A 163 -3.70 -10.39 13.24
N PHE A 164 -2.64 -10.00 12.53
CA PHE A 164 -2.46 -10.31 11.11
C PHE A 164 -2.44 -11.82 10.85
N TRP A 165 -1.67 -12.57 11.63
CA TRP A 165 -1.57 -14.02 11.49
C TRP A 165 -2.91 -14.72 11.70
N PHE A 166 -3.68 -14.26 12.68
CA PHE A 166 -5.05 -14.73 12.93
C PHE A 166 -5.96 -14.45 11.72
N LEU A 167 -6.00 -13.21 11.21
CA LEU A 167 -6.80 -12.84 10.03
C LEU A 167 -6.39 -13.64 8.78
N ARG A 168 -5.10 -13.81 8.53
CA ARG A 168 -4.56 -14.61 7.43
C ARG A 168 -5.04 -16.06 7.53
N THR A 169 -4.96 -16.65 8.71
CA THR A 169 -5.39 -18.05 8.92
C THR A 169 -6.89 -18.23 8.73
N LEU A 170 -7.70 -17.26 9.20
CA LEU A 170 -9.14 -17.27 8.95
C LEU A 170 -9.44 -17.31 7.44
N CYS A 171 -8.80 -16.46 6.66
CA CYS A 171 -9.03 -16.40 5.22
C CYS A 171 -8.64 -17.69 4.50
N VAL A 172 -7.47 -18.26 4.85
CA VAL A 172 -6.99 -19.53 4.28
C VAL A 172 -7.95 -20.69 4.57
N GLN A 173 -8.61 -20.71 5.74
CA GLN A 173 -9.50 -21.80 6.12
C GLN A 173 -10.96 -21.60 5.72
N LEU A 174 -11.44 -20.36 5.69
CA LEU A 174 -12.85 -20.00 5.47
C LEU A 174 -13.17 -19.66 4.01
N GLY A 175 -12.15 -19.40 3.18
CA GLY A 175 -12.31 -19.13 1.75
C GLY A 175 -12.64 -17.68 1.40
N SER A 176 -13.11 -17.47 0.17
CA SER A 176 -13.24 -16.17 -0.50
C SER A 176 -14.12 -15.14 0.23
N ASP A 177 -15.26 -15.56 0.80
CA ASP A 177 -16.19 -14.63 1.49
C ASP A 177 -15.49 -13.87 2.64
N CYS A 178 -14.70 -14.60 3.43
CA CYS A 178 -13.94 -14.03 4.54
C CYS A 178 -12.78 -13.17 4.03
N LEU A 179 -12.17 -13.59 2.92
CA LEU A 179 -11.04 -12.90 2.30
C LEU A 179 -11.44 -11.51 1.80
N ASP A 180 -12.58 -11.38 1.13
CA ASP A 180 -13.10 -10.10 0.64
C ASP A 180 -13.40 -9.11 1.75
N GLU A 181 -14.06 -9.56 2.83
CA GLU A 181 -14.32 -8.73 4.00
C GLU A 181 -13.01 -8.32 4.68
N CYS A 182 -12.03 -9.22 4.76
CA CYS A 182 -10.73 -8.94 5.36
C CYS A 182 -9.89 -7.97 4.52
N PHE A 183 -9.86 -8.09 3.19
CA PHE A 183 -9.16 -7.12 2.32
C PHE A 183 -9.72 -5.71 2.49
N LYS A 184 -11.05 -5.56 2.42
CA LYS A 184 -11.73 -4.27 2.63
C LYS A 184 -11.46 -3.73 4.03
N GLY A 185 -11.55 -4.60 5.04
CA GLY A 185 -11.32 -4.25 6.44
C GLY A 185 -9.89 -3.79 6.71
N LEU A 186 -8.89 -4.55 6.22
CA LEU A 186 -7.47 -4.22 6.35
C LEU A 186 -7.14 -2.93 5.62
N TYR A 187 -7.59 -2.75 4.38
CA TYR A 187 -7.32 -1.53 3.64
C TYR A 187 -7.94 -0.32 4.35
N LYS A 188 -9.22 -0.40 4.72
CA LYS A 188 -9.91 0.67 5.46
C LYS A 188 -9.20 1.02 6.77
N ALA A 189 -8.85 0.02 7.57
CA ALA A 189 -8.20 0.24 8.86
C ALA A 189 -6.79 0.85 8.69
N TYR A 190 -6.04 0.44 7.65
CA TYR A 190 -4.77 1.07 7.29
C TYR A 190 -4.93 2.54 6.94
N VAL A 191 -5.89 2.90 6.07
CA VAL A 191 -6.08 4.29 5.66
C VAL A 191 -6.46 5.18 6.85
N MET A 192 -7.35 4.71 7.73
CA MET A 192 -7.72 5.46 8.94
C MET A 192 -6.52 5.71 9.87
N ASN A 193 -5.56 4.78 9.94
CA ASN A 193 -4.35 4.98 10.74
C ASN A 193 -3.38 6.01 10.14
N CYS A 194 -3.45 6.24 8.83
CA CYS A 194 -2.53 7.09 8.09
C CYS A 194 -2.87 8.59 8.15
N GLN A 195 -3.85 9.02 8.96
CA GLN A 195 -4.25 10.43 9.04
C GLN A 195 -3.13 11.34 9.57
N PHE A 196 -2.43 10.90 10.62
CA PHE A 196 -1.31 11.63 11.23
C PHE A 196 -0.05 10.78 11.21
N VAL A 197 1.10 11.36 10.84
CA VAL A 197 2.37 10.64 10.69
C VAL A 197 3.46 11.32 11.54
N ASN A 198 3.96 10.59 12.54
CA ASN A 198 5.12 10.95 13.36
C ASN A 198 6.26 9.96 13.08
N ALA A 199 7.50 10.23 13.51
CA ALA A 199 8.65 9.36 13.22
C ALA A 199 8.46 7.90 13.69
N THR A 200 8.03 7.69 14.94
CA THR A 200 7.72 6.34 15.47
C THR A 200 6.51 5.71 14.77
N LYS A 201 5.47 6.51 14.51
CA LYS A 201 4.26 6.05 13.83
C LYS A 201 4.52 5.68 12.37
N LEU A 202 5.47 6.34 11.70
CA LEU A 202 5.88 6.05 10.33
C LEU A 202 6.49 4.65 10.21
N GLN A 203 7.34 4.24 11.17
CA GLN A 203 7.90 2.89 11.20
C GLN A 203 6.80 1.83 11.37
N HIS A 204 5.81 2.12 12.22
CA HIS A 204 4.65 1.24 12.39
C HIS A 204 3.79 1.17 11.12
N ILE A 205 3.49 2.30 10.47
CA ILE A 205 2.76 2.34 9.19
C ILE A 205 3.48 1.54 8.11
N GLN A 206 4.81 1.66 8.01
CA GLN A 206 5.62 0.87 7.08
C GLN A 206 5.55 -0.63 7.39
N PHE A 207 5.52 -1.00 8.68
CA PHE A 207 5.34 -2.39 9.09
C PHE A 207 3.96 -2.92 8.71
N LEU A 208 2.88 -2.19 9.00
CA LEU A 208 1.52 -2.57 8.60
C LEU A 208 1.38 -2.71 7.08
N ARG A 209 2.03 -1.82 6.33
CA ARG A 209 2.11 -1.88 4.87
C ARG A 209 2.73 -3.18 4.39
N GLN A 210 3.85 -3.60 4.98
CA GLN A 210 4.48 -4.87 4.64
C GLN A 210 3.53 -6.03 4.92
N LEU A 211 2.87 -6.05 6.09
CA LEU A 211 1.90 -7.10 6.42
C LEU A 211 0.73 -7.16 5.43
N PHE A 212 0.20 -6.00 5.01
CA PHE A 212 -0.85 -5.96 3.99
C PHE A 212 -0.38 -6.51 2.65
N VAL A 213 0.85 -6.18 2.22
CA VAL A 213 1.43 -6.72 0.99
C VAL A 213 1.67 -8.23 1.10
N GLU A 214 2.08 -8.74 2.27
CA GLU A 214 2.14 -10.20 2.52
C GLU A 214 0.75 -10.85 2.49
N PHE A 215 -0.30 -10.15 2.91
CA PHE A 215 -1.67 -10.66 2.87
C PHE A 215 -2.13 -11.01 1.45
N MET A 216 -1.64 -10.27 0.45
CA MET A 216 -1.99 -10.50 -0.96
C MET A 216 -1.61 -11.90 -1.45
N LEU A 217 -0.61 -12.55 -0.84
CA LEU A 217 -0.21 -13.93 -1.19
C LEU A 217 -1.24 -15.00 -0.79
N VAL A 218 -2.27 -14.65 -0.01
CA VAL A 218 -3.36 -15.59 0.28
C VAL A 218 -4.10 -15.96 -1.00
N ASP A 219 -4.40 -14.96 -1.84
CA ASP A 219 -4.95 -15.14 -3.18
C ASP A 219 -4.67 -13.90 -4.04
N LEU A 220 -3.78 -14.03 -5.02
CA LEU A 220 -3.37 -12.94 -5.91
C LEU A 220 -4.50 -12.44 -6.82
N PRO A 221 -5.35 -13.31 -7.42
CA PRO A 221 -6.49 -12.86 -8.23
C PRO A 221 -7.49 -12.00 -7.46
N THR A 222 -7.93 -12.41 -6.26
CA THR A 222 -8.79 -11.57 -5.42
C THR A 222 -8.06 -10.29 -5.01
N ALA A 223 -6.78 -10.37 -4.64
CA ALA A 223 -5.99 -9.18 -4.30
C ALA A 223 -5.93 -8.16 -5.45
N TYR A 224 -5.77 -8.63 -6.69
CA TYR A 224 -5.79 -7.79 -7.89
C TYR A 224 -7.12 -7.06 -8.06
N GLN A 225 -8.26 -7.75 -7.90
CA GLN A 225 -9.58 -7.13 -8.03
C GLN A 225 -9.77 -5.98 -7.04
N HIS A 226 -9.37 -6.18 -5.78
CA HIS A 226 -9.39 -5.12 -4.77
C HIS A 226 -8.40 -4.00 -5.09
N ALA A 227 -7.18 -4.35 -5.51
CA ALA A 227 -6.15 -3.38 -5.88
C ALA A 227 -6.60 -2.47 -7.03
N PHE A 228 -7.18 -3.05 -8.08
CA PHE A 228 -7.73 -2.31 -9.21
C PHE A 228 -8.79 -1.30 -8.77
N ILE A 229 -9.75 -1.73 -7.94
CA ILE A 229 -10.80 -0.88 -7.39
C ILE A 229 -10.19 0.27 -6.58
N PHE A 230 -9.28 -0.03 -5.67
CA PHE A 230 -8.69 0.98 -4.77
C PHE A 230 -7.77 1.95 -5.53
N ILE A 231 -7.00 1.49 -6.51
CA ILE A 231 -6.17 2.37 -7.36
C ILE A 231 -7.06 3.26 -8.24
N ARG A 232 -8.15 2.72 -8.79
CA ARG A 232 -9.14 3.50 -9.55
C ARG A 232 -9.78 4.59 -8.68
N GLN A 233 -10.06 4.30 -7.40
CA GLN A 233 -10.56 5.30 -6.46
C GLN A 233 -9.57 6.45 -6.26
N LEU A 234 -8.28 6.15 -6.10
CA LEU A 234 -7.24 7.18 -6.01
C LEU A 234 -7.19 8.03 -7.28
N ALA A 235 -7.31 7.41 -8.46
CA ALA A 235 -7.37 8.13 -9.73
C ALA A 235 -8.57 9.09 -9.81
N MET A 236 -9.74 8.68 -9.31
CA MET A 236 -10.94 9.54 -9.30
C MET A 236 -10.76 10.77 -8.41
N ILE A 237 -10.18 10.61 -7.21
CA ILE A 237 -9.88 11.73 -6.31
C ILE A 237 -8.90 12.72 -6.97
N LEU A 238 -7.86 12.21 -7.65
CA LEU A 238 -6.93 13.06 -8.39
C LEU A 238 -7.60 13.78 -9.56
N ARG A 239 -8.48 13.09 -10.30
CA ARG A 239 -9.24 13.67 -11.41
C ARG A 239 -10.17 14.79 -10.93
N GLU A 240 -10.85 14.60 -9.81
CA GLU A 240 -11.66 15.63 -9.16
C GLU A 240 -10.82 16.88 -8.84
N ALA A 241 -9.62 16.69 -8.27
CA ALA A 241 -8.70 17.79 -7.97
C ALA A 241 -8.20 18.53 -9.22
N LEU A 242 -7.95 17.81 -10.32
CA LEU A 242 -7.54 18.40 -11.60
C LEU A 242 -8.67 19.19 -12.27
N ASN A 243 -9.91 18.73 -12.14
CA ASN A 243 -11.08 19.34 -12.76
C ASN A 243 -11.60 20.56 -11.97
N MET A 244 -11.83 20.40 -10.66
CA MET A 244 -12.41 21.45 -9.81
C MET A 244 -11.41 22.55 -9.47
N LYS A 245 -10.12 22.20 -9.31
CA LYS A 245 -9.03 23.11 -8.93
C LYS A 245 -9.31 23.92 -7.65
N THR A 246 -10.14 23.39 -6.74
CA THR A 246 -10.44 24.03 -5.44
C THR A 246 -9.39 23.66 -4.40
N LYS A 247 -9.19 24.51 -3.39
CA LYS A 247 -8.25 24.25 -2.29
C LYS A 247 -8.56 22.94 -1.55
N GLU A 248 -9.85 22.65 -1.34
CA GLU A 248 -10.33 21.42 -0.71
C GLU A 248 -9.98 20.18 -1.53
N SER A 249 -10.21 20.23 -2.85
CA SER A 249 -9.88 19.11 -3.74
C SER A 249 -8.37 18.82 -3.76
N PHE A 250 -7.52 19.85 -3.71
CA PHE A 250 -6.08 19.68 -3.54
C PHE A 250 -5.70 19.14 -2.15
N ARG A 251 -6.40 19.56 -1.08
CA ARG A 251 -6.18 19.06 0.29
C ARG A 251 -6.39 17.55 0.34
N LYS A 252 -7.47 17.03 -0.26
CA LYS A 252 -7.77 15.58 -0.31
C LYS A 252 -6.61 14.75 -0.90
N VAL A 253 -5.95 15.23 -1.95
CA VAL A 253 -4.81 14.55 -2.59
C VAL A 253 -3.51 14.69 -1.77
N TYR A 254 -3.34 15.81 -1.06
CA TYR A 254 -2.13 16.13 -0.31
C TYR A 254 -2.17 15.73 1.17
N GLU A 255 -3.17 14.95 1.57
CA GLU A 255 -3.23 14.33 2.88
C GLU A 255 -2.34 13.09 2.98
N TRP A 256 -1.84 12.83 4.18
CA TRP A 256 -1.04 11.64 4.48
C TRP A 256 -1.76 10.34 4.15
N LYS A 257 -3.08 10.29 4.30
CA LYS A 257 -3.88 9.11 3.97
C LYS A 257 -3.72 8.71 2.50
N TYR A 258 -3.80 9.69 1.60
CA TYR A 258 -3.73 9.47 0.16
C TYR A 258 -2.31 9.05 -0.26
N ILE A 259 -1.30 9.74 0.26
CA ILE A 259 0.11 9.43 -0.04
C ILE A 259 0.54 8.07 0.50
N ASN A 260 0.12 7.68 1.71
CA ASN A 260 0.42 6.35 2.24
C ASN A 260 -0.29 5.22 1.47
N CYS A 261 -1.43 5.50 0.84
CA CYS A 261 -2.08 4.55 -0.08
C CYS A 261 -1.26 4.38 -1.37
N LEU A 262 -0.77 5.48 -1.97
CA LEU A 262 0.13 5.37 -3.12
C LEU A 262 1.40 4.58 -2.79
N GLU A 263 1.98 4.81 -1.62
CA GLU A 263 3.15 4.05 -1.18
C GLU A 263 2.84 2.57 -0.92
N LEU A 264 1.67 2.25 -0.38
CA LEU A 264 1.21 0.86 -0.20
C LEU A 264 1.19 0.12 -1.55
N TRP A 265 0.53 0.70 -2.55
CA TRP A 265 0.44 0.10 -3.88
C TRP A 265 1.78 0.09 -4.61
N THR A 266 2.64 1.07 -4.36
CA THR A 266 4.02 1.07 -4.86
C THR A 266 4.80 -0.14 -4.33
N VAL A 267 4.68 -0.46 -3.03
CA VAL A 267 5.34 -1.63 -2.44
C VAL A 267 4.71 -2.94 -2.96
N ALA A 268 3.39 -2.97 -3.17
CA ALA A 268 2.72 -4.12 -3.77
C ALA A 268 3.23 -4.41 -5.19
N ILE A 269 3.32 -3.37 -6.05
CA ILE A 269 3.85 -3.50 -7.42
C ILE A 269 5.35 -3.80 -7.39
N ARG A 270 6.10 -3.26 -6.43
CA ARG A 270 7.51 -3.64 -6.28
C ARG A 270 7.69 -5.14 -6.04
N LYS A 271 6.78 -5.76 -5.30
CA LYS A 271 6.88 -7.18 -4.95
C LYS A 271 6.26 -8.10 -6.00
N TYR A 272 5.15 -7.71 -6.60
CA TYR A 272 4.36 -8.55 -7.52
C TYR A 272 4.30 -8.01 -8.95
N GLY A 273 5.05 -6.97 -9.30
CA GLY A 273 4.95 -6.29 -10.60
C GLY A 273 5.39 -7.15 -11.80
N LEU A 274 6.08 -8.25 -11.56
CA LEU A 274 6.44 -9.26 -12.57
C LEU A 274 5.34 -10.32 -12.77
N GLU A 275 4.41 -10.46 -11.81
CA GLU A 275 3.28 -11.37 -11.93
C GLU A 275 2.29 -10.85 -12.97
N PRO A 276 1.71 -11.74 -13.80
CA PRO A 276 0.84 -11.33 -14.90
C PRO A 276 -0.39 -10.55 -14.44
N ASP A 277 -0.94 -10.90 -13.26
CA ASP A 277 -2.10 -10.23 -12.69
C ASP A 277 -1.80 -8.78 -12.27
N PHE A 278 -0.62 -8.52 -11.71
CA PHE A 278 -0.27 -7.21 -11.14
C PHE A 278 0.43 -6.27 -12.12
N LYS A 279 1.04 -6.79 -13.20
CA LYS A 279 1.70 -6.00 -14.24
C LYS A 279 0.81 -4.88 -14.83
N PRO A 280 -0.49 -5.10 -15.13
CA PRO A 280 -1.38 -4.06 -15.64
C PRO A 280 -1.59 -2.87 -14.69
N LEU A 281 -1.38 -3.04 -13.37
CA LEU A 281 -1.58 -1.99 -12.37
C LEU A 281 -0.42 -0.97 -12.33
N ALA A 282 0.75 -1.33 -12.87
CA ALA A 282 1.95 -0.49 -12.83
C ALA A 282 1.78 0.83 -13.59
N TYR A 283 1.18 0.78 -14.78
CA TYR A 283 0.98 1.98 -15.60
C TYR A 283 -0.04 2.96 -14.99
N PRO A 284 -1.26 2.53 -14.59
CA PRO A 284 -2.21 3.40 -13.89
C PRO A 284 -1.61 4.05 -12.64
N LEU A 285 -0.88 3.29 -11.81
CA LEU A 285 -0.28 3.83 -10.59
C LEU A 285 0.79 4.88 -10.91
N THR A 286 1.65 4.60 -11.90
CA THR A 286 2.66 5.54 -12.39
C THR A 286 2.04 6.86 -12.86
N GLN A 287 0.92 6.80 -13.59
CA GLN A 287 0.19 7.99 -14.05
C GLN A 287 -0.38 8.80 -12.87
N ILE A 288 -0.99 8.14 -11.88
CA ILE A 288 -1.53 8.81 -10.69
C ILE A 288 -0.39 9.51 -9.93
N ILE A 289 0.71 8.82 -9.65
CA ILE A 289 1.85 9.40 -8.92
C ILE A 289 2.45 10.58 -9.69
N SER A 290 2.59 10.46 -11.01
CA SER A 290 3.09 11.53 -11.88
C SER A 290 2.14 12.73 -11.93
N GLY A 291 0.83 12.50 -11.86
CA GLY A 291 -0.18 13.56 -11.76
C GLY A 291 -0.11 14.29 -10.42
N VAL A 292 0.02 13.55 -9.31
CA VAL A 292 0.16 14.11 -7.96
C VAL A 292 1.41 14.99 -7.83
N ALA A 293 2.53 14.53 -8.40
CA ALA A 293 3.79 15.28 -8.39
C ALA A 293 3.69 16.63 -9.12
N ARG A 294 2.85 16.71 -10.17
CA ARG A 294 2.66 17.90 -11.01
C ARG A 294 1.46 18.76 -10.63
N LEU A 295 0.62 18.31 -9.71
CA LEU A 295 -0.66 18.94 -9.39
C LEU A 295 -0.51 20.40 -8.94
N VAL A 296 0.43 20.69 -8.03
CA VAL A 296 0.72 22.06 -7.57
C VAL A 296 2.19 22.41 -7.81
N PRO A 297 2.50 23.35 -8.74
CA PRO A 297 3.86 23.72 -9.10
C PRO A 297 4.55 24.65 -8.07
N THR A 298 4.55 24.33 -6.76
CA THR A 298 5.14 25.20 -5.71
C THR A 298 6.27 24.52 -4.93
N ALA A 299 7.31 25.29 -4.57
CA ALA A 299 8.45 24.83 -3.77
C ALA A 299 8.08 24.27 -2.38
N ARG A 300 6.94 24.70 -1.82
CA ARG A 300 6.40 24.20 -0.54
C ARG A 300 6.13 22.70 -0.53
N TYR A 301 5.92 22.09 -1.70
CA TYR A 301 5.64 20.66 -1.84
C TYR A 301 6.84 19.86 -2.35
N PHE A 302 8.07 20.38 -2.24
CA PHE A 302 9.27 19.61 -2.54
C PHE A 302 9.35 18.26 -1.79
N PRO A 303 9.08 18.16 -0.48
CA PRO A 303 9.10 16.86 0.20
C PRO A 303 8.15 15.84 -0.43
N LEU A 304 6.94 16.28 -0.77
CA LEU A 304 5.93 15.46 -1.44
C LEU A 304 6.40 15.00 -2.83
N ARG A 305 6.97 15.88 -3.64
CA ARG A 305 7.53 15.51 -4.96
C ARG A 305 8.66 14.51 -4.85
N MET A 306 9.57 14.70 -3.90
CA MET A 306 10.66 13.75 -3.66
C MET A 306 10.12 12.37 -3.31
N ARG A 307 9.06 12.29 -2.51
CA ARG A 307 8.37 11.03 -2.20
C ARG A 307 7.73 10.40 -3.42
N CYS A 308 7.09 11.20 -4.29
CA CYS A 308 6.54 10.72 -5.55
C CYS A 308 7.63 10.15 -6.47
N VAL A 309 8.76 10.86 -6.62
CA VAL A 309 9.89 10.39 -7.43
C VAL A 309 10.47 9.09 -6.89
N ARG A 310 10.63 8.96 -5.56
CA ARG A 310 11.05 7.69 -4.93
C ARG A 310 10.12 6.53 -5.30
N MET A 311 8.82 6.76 -5.25
CA MET A 311 7.84 5.74 -5.61
C MET A 311 7.96 5.35 -7.09
N LEU A 312 8.08 6.33 -7.99
CA LEU A 312 8.27 6.08 -9.43
C LEU A 312 9.57 5.32 -9.72
N ASN A 313 10.69 5.71 -9.10
CA ASN A 313 11.96 5.00 -9.21
C ASN A 313 11.85 3.55 -8.72
N CYS A 314 11.09 3.30 -7.65
CA CYS A 314 10.85 1.94 -7.16
C CYS A 314 10.03 1.10 -8.14
N ILE A 315 9.01 1.68 -8.78
CA ILE A 315 8.20 0.97 -9.78
C ILE A 315 9.06 0.67 -11.00
N ALA A 316 9.80 1.65 -11.52
CA ALA A 316 10.69 1.48 -12.67
C ALA A 316 11.68 0.34 -12.47
N ALA A 317 12.33 0.28 -11.30
CA ALA A 317 13.26 -0.79 -10.96
C ALA A 317 12.60 -2.17 -10.84
N ALA A 318 11.32 -2.25 -10.45
CA ALA A 318 10.63 -3.51 -10.24
C ALA A 318 10.01 -4.09 -11.52
N THR A 319 9.56 -3.22 -12.42
CA THR A 319 8.90 -3.62 -13.68
C THR A 319 9.84 -3.59 -14.88
N ASP A 320 11.12 -3.23 -14.67
CA ASP A 320 12.12 -3.00 -15.72
C ASP A 320 11.60 -2.09 -16.85
N THR A 321 10.74 -1.14 -16.48
CA THR A 321 10.08 -0.23 -17.42
C THR A 321 10.59 1.18 -17.20
N PHE A 322 10.97 1.85 -18.29
CA PHE A 322 11.44 3.22 -18.23
C PHE A 322 10.32 4.18 -17.83
N ILE A 323 10.51 4.88 -16.70
CA ILE A 323 9.62 5.95 -16.21
C ILE A 323 10.41 7.26 -16.18
N PRO A 324 10.01 8.30 -16.94
CA PRO A 324 10.76 9.55 -17.03
C PRO A 324 10.57 10.42 -15.78
N VAL A 325 11.36 10.19 -14.73
CA VAL A 325 11.32 11.01 -13.49
C VAL A 325 12.26 12.21 -13.53
N SER A 326 13.23 12.22 -14.44
CA SER A 326 14.28 13.24 -14.53
C SER A 326 13.71 14.65 -14.59
N MET A 327 12.64 14.88 -15.37
CA MET A 327 12.04 16.21 -15.50
C MET A 327 11.45 16.72 -14.19
N LEU A 328 10.79 15.86 -13.40
CA LEU A 328 10.19 16.24 -12.11
C LEU A 328 11.25 16.76 -11.12
N LEU A 329 12.45 16.17 -11.16
CA LEU A 329 13.59 16.57 -10.33
C LEU A 329 14.27 17.83 -10.84
N LEU A 330 14.46 17.93 -12.15
CA LEU A 330 15.12 19.09 -12.78
C LEU A 330 14.26 20.35 -12.65
N ASP A 331 12.94 20.24 -12.78
CA ASP A 331 12.00 21.34 -12.58
C ASP A 331 12.07 21.90 -11.14
N MET A 332 12.45 21.08 -10.15
CA MET A 332 12.68 21.55 -8.79
C MET A 332 13.93 22.44 -8.69
N LEU A 333 15.01 22.06 -9.39
CA LEU A 333 16.27 22.82 -9.41
C LEU A 333 16.14 24.18 -10.10
N GLU A 334 15.17 24.33 -11.00
CA GLU A 334 14.92 25.58 -11.72
C GLU A 334 14.12 26.61 -10.92
N MET A 335 13.54 26.20 -9.78
CA MET A 335 12.85 27.12 -8.89
C MET A 335 13.82 28.10 -8.21
N LYS A 336 13.36 29.34 -8.02
CA LYS A 336 14.19 30.44 -7.50
C LYS A 336 14.74 30.15 -6.10
N GLU A 337 14.00 29.38 -5.31
CA GLU A 337 14.30 29.01 -3.94
C GLU A 337 15.59 28.19 -3.79
N LEU A 338 15.99 27.42 -4.81
CA LEU A 338 17.23 26.62 -4.80
C LEU A 338 18.42 27.32 -5.48
N ASN A 339 18.17 28.39 -6.24
CA ASN A 339 19.21 29.16 -6.93
C ASN A 339 19.76 30.33 -6.09
N CYS A 340 19.00 30.76 -5.08
CA CYS A 340 19.38 31.85 -4.18
C CYS A 340 20.08 31.33 -2.91
N PRO A 341 21.08 32.05 -2.38
CA PRO A 341 21.70 31.71 -1.11
C PRO A 341 20.68 31.76 0.04
N PRO A 342 20.84 30.91 1.08
CA PRO A 342 19.89 30.83 2.18
C PRO A 342 19.86 32.15 2.95
N THR A 343 18.66 32.70 3.15
CA THR A 343 18.43 33.94 3.89
C THR A 343 17.89 33.69 5.30
N GLY A 344 17.46 32.46 5.62
CA GLY A 344 16.76 32.09 6.84
C GLY A 344 17.61 31.43 7.93
N GLY A 345 18.93 31.64 7.94
CA GLY A 345 19.84 31.01 8.91
C GLY A 345 20.07 29.50 8.69
N VAL A 346 20.66 28.83 9.69
CA VAL A 346 21.01 27.38 9.63
C VAL A 346 19.76 26.50 9.61
N GLY A 347 18.70 26.90 10.33
CA GLY A 347 17.42 26.18 10.42
C GLY A 347 17.51 24.84 11.16
N LYS A 348 16.37 24.34 11.66
CA LYS A 348 16.26 23.00 12.25
C LYS A 348 16.44 21.95 11.14
N PRO A 349 17.19 20.85 11.36
CA PRO A 349 17.30 19.78 10.38
C PRO A 349 15.90 19.22 10.08
N ALA A 350 15.43 19.40 8.84
CA ALA A 350 14.13 18.95 8.41
C ALA A 350 14.22 17.53 7.85
N ASP A 351 13.51 16.58 8.44
CA ASP A 351 13.33 15.26 7.83
C ASP A 351 12.27 15.34 6.73
N LEU A 352 12.70 15.31 5.48
CA LEU A 352 11.81 15.30 4.31
C LEU A 352 10.90 14.04 4.26
N ARG A 353 11.15 13.03 5.10
CA ARG A 353 10.35 11.81 5.23
C ARG A 353 9.18 11.94 6.22
N THR A 354 9.09 13.02 6.98
CA THR A 354 7.98 13.22 7.94
C THR A 354 7.16 14.46 7.63
N VAL A 355 7.39 15.10 6.48
CA VAL A 355 6.73 16.33 6.08
C VAL A 355 6.23 16.21 4.64
N LEU A 356 5.01 16.67 4.37
CA LEU A 356 4.46 16.79 3.00
C LEU A 356 4.53 18.23 2.47
N LYS A 357 4.37 19.22 3.36
CA LYS A 357 4.30 20.65 3.05
C LYS A 357 5.17 21.44 4.03
N VAL A 358 5.98 22.36 3.51
CA VAL A 358 6.82 23.25 4.34
C VAL A 358 6.30 24.69 4.35
N SER A 359 6.66 25.43 5.40
CA SER A 359 6.39 26.87 5.52
C SER A 359 7.27 27.69 4.58
N LYS A 360 6.85 28.93 4.25
CA LYS A 360 7.63 29.84 3.39
C LYS A 360 8.98 30.23 4.01
N GLN A 361 9.08 30.21 5.34
CA GLN A 361 10.31 30.52 6.06
C GLN A 361 11.29 29.35 6.01
N ALA A 362 10.79 28.11 6.20
CA ALA A 362 11.60 26.90 6.13
C ALA A 362 12.31 26.74 4.77
N LEU A 363 11.67 27.15 3.67
CA LEU A 363 12.26 27.14 2.32
C LEU A 363 13.55 27.97 2.20
N LYS A 364 13.72 29.00 3.04
CA LYS A 364 14.88 29.91 3.01
C LYS A 364 16.03 29.44 3.90
N THR A 365 15.83 28.36 4.67
CA THR A 365 16.83 27.84 5.58
C THR A 365 17.90 27.06 4.83
N ARG A 366 19.14 27.14 5.32
CA ARG A 366 20.27 26.44 4.71
C ARG A 366 20.09 24.92 4.74
N SER A 367 19.68 24.37 5.88
CA SER A 367 19.47 22.93 6.07
C SER A 367 18.42 22.35 5.12
N PHE A 368 17.31 23.06 4.89
CA PHE A 368 16.28 22.61 3.95
C PHE A 368 16.76 22.62 2.49
N GLN A 369 17.42 23.70 2.05
CA GLN A 369 17.98 23.77 0.69
C GLN A 369 19.01 22.65 0.46
N GLU A 370 19.92 22.43 1.41
CA GLU A 370 20.93 21.36 1.34
C GLU A 370 20.27 19.97 1.31
N ALA A 371 19.26 19.72 2.13
CA ALA A 371 18.52 18.46 2.13
C ALA A 371 17.79 18.22 0.81
N CYS A 372 17.18 19.25 0.21
CA CYS A 372 16.50 19.14 -1.08
C CYS A 372 17.48 18.83 -2.20
N VAL A 373 18.56 19.61 -2.33
CA VAL A 373 19.57 19.42 -3.39
C VAL A 373 20.22 18.05 -3.26
N SER A 374 20.60 17.63 -2.05
CA SER A 374 21.17 16.30 -1.81
C SER A 374 20.19 15.20 -2.21
N SER A 375 18.90 15.34 -1.84
CA SER A 375 17.89 14.35 -2.21
C SER A 375 17.63 14.31 -3.72
N VAL A 376 17.70 15.43 -4.42
CA VAL A 376 17.61 15.46 -5.89
C VAL A 376 18.78 14.71 -6.53
N ILE A 377 20.01 14.89 -6.01
CA ILE A 377 21.20 14.14 -6.47
C ILE A 377 21.00 12.65 -6.23
N ASP A 378 20.54 12.26 -5.04
CA ASP A 378 20.32 10.85 -4.69
C ASP A 378 19.30 10.20 -5.64
N GLU A 379 18.13 10.82 -5.84
CA GLU A 379 17.05 10.26 -6.67
C GLU A 379 17.35 10.29 -8.16
N LEU A 380 18.02 11.35 -8.66
CA LEU A 380 18.43 11.43 -10.06
C LEU A 380 19.55 10.42 -10.35
N GLY A 381 20.49 10.26 -9.42
CA GLY A 381 21.50 9.23 -9.47
C GLY A 381 20.88 7.84 -9.52
N GLU A 382 19.96 7.53 -8.59
CA GLU A 382 19.26 6.24 -8.57
C GLU A 382 18.52 5.97 -9.88
N HIS A 383 17.80 6.96 -10.41
CA HIS A 383 17.12 6.84 -11.70
C HIS A 383 18.09 6.52 -12.84
N LEU A 384 19.18 7.29 -12.99
CA LEU A 384 20.13 7.11 -14.09
C LEU A 384 20.94 5.81 -13.93
N ALA A 385 21.23 5.38 -12.70
CA ALA A 385 21.93 4.14 -12.45
C ALA A 385 21.15 2.90 -12.90
N GLN A 386 19.81 2.91 -12.77
CA GLN A 386 18.94 1.83 -13.27
C GLN A 386 19.16 1.58 -14.77
N TRP A 387 19.38 2.65 -15.54
CA TRP A 387 19.56 2.59 -16.99
C TRP A 387 21.03 2.65 -17.42
N SER A 388 21.99 2.58 -16.48
CA SER A 388 23.42 2.79 -16.75
C SER A 388 24.03 1.78 -17.71
N TYR A 389 23.46 0.58 -17.78
CA TYR A 389 23.87 -0.50 -18.68
C TYR A 389 23.05 -0.56 -19.97
N SER A 390 22.05 0.31 -20.15
CA SER A 390 21.24 0.34 -21.37
C SER A 390 22.03 0.90 -22.55
N VAL A 391 21.85 0.34 -23.75
CA VAL A 391 22.42 0.86 -25.00
C VAL A 391 22.04 2.34 -25.24
N ALA A 392 20.84 2.73 -24.80
CA ALA A 392 20.27 4.07 -24.97
C ALA A 392 20.71 5.06 -23.88
N PHE A 393 21.65 4.71 -23.00
CA PHE A 393 22.02 5.56 -21.87
C PHE A 393 22.54 6.94 -22.32
N PHE A 394 23.25 7.02 -23.45
CA PHE A 394 23.74 8.28 -24.01
C PHE A 394 22.59 9.26 -24.27
N GLU A 395 21.55 8.78 -24.97
CA GLU A 395 20.35 9.54 -25.30
C GLU A 395 19.53 9.88 -24.05
N LEU A 396 19.38 8.93 -23.13
CA LEU A 396 18.64 9.10 -21.88
C LEU A 396 19.27 10.14 -20.95
N SER A 397 20.60 10.16 -20.85
CA SER A 397 21.33 11.03 -19.92
C SER A 397 21.63 12.43 -20.46
N PHE A 398 21.43 12.67 -21.77
CA PHE A 398 21.74 13.93 -22.42
C PHE A 398 20.96 15.11 -21.82
N ILE A 399 19.63 15.01 -21.74
CA ILE A 399 18.78 16.10 -21.23
C ILE A 399 19.09 16.41 -19.76
N PRO A 400 19.16 15.41 -18.85
CA PRO A 400 19.63 15.62 -17.48
C PRO A 400 20.99 16.33 -17.42
N ALA A 401 21.98 15.89 -18.18
CA ALA A 401 23.32 16.50 -18.17
C ALA A 401 23.30 17.98 -18.62
N VAL A 402 22.54 18.32 -19.66
CA VAL A 402 22.41 19.72 -20.13
C VAL A 402 21.74 20.60 -19.06
N ARG A 403 20.62 20.15 -18.49
CA ARG A 403 19.87 20.91 -17.48
C ARG A 403 20.69 21.10 -16.19
N LEU A 404 21.41 20.06 -15.75
CA LEU A 404 22.33 20.17 -14.61
C LEU A 404 23.46 21.18 -14.88
N ARG A 405 24.03 21.22 -16.09
CA ARG A 405 25.02 22.24 -16.47
C ARG A 405 24.44 23.65 -16.42
N ASN A 406 23.19 23.83 -16.86
CA ASN A 406 22.51 25.12 -16.76
C ASN A 406 22.28 25.55 -15.30
N PHE A 407 21.88 24.62 -14.43
CA PHE A 407 21.77 24.89 -12.99
C PHE A 407 23.12 25.30 -12.37
N CYS A 408 24.22 24.64 -12.73
CA CYS A 408 25.56 25.01 -12.27
C CYS A 408 25.97 26.44 -12.66
N LYS A 409 25.50 26.93 -13.82
CA LYS A 409 25.73 28.31 -14.28
C LYS A 409 24.85 29.32 -13.53
N GLY A 410 23.61 28.95 -13.21
CA GLY A 410 22.62 29.82 -12.57
C GLY A 410 22.74 29.92 -11.04
N THR A 411 23.19 28.86 -10.37
CA THR A 411 23.26 28.83 -8.90
C THR A 411 24.34 29.74 -8.36
N LYS A 412 24.04 30.51 -7.30
CA LYS A 412 25.04 31.34 -6.60
C LYS A 412 25.81 30.58 -5.52
N VAL A 413 25.44 29.34 -5.25
CA VAL A 413 25.93 28.54 -4.12
C VAL A 413 26.98 27.53 -4.58
N GLU A 414 28.25 27.74 -4.22
CA GLU A 414 29.39 26.93 -4.70
C GLU A 414 29.28 25.44 -4.30
N ARG A 415 28.80 25.13 -3.09
CA ARG A 415 28.63 23.74 -2.62
C ARG A 415 27.72 22.93 -3.56
N PHE A 416 26.58 23.50 -3.96
CA PHE A 416 25.64 22.85 -4.89
C PHE A 416 26.28 22.66 -6.26
N ARG A 417 27.06 23.65 -6.71
CA ARG A 417 27.82 23.55 -7.96
C ARG A 417 28.85 22.43 -7.92
N LYS A 418 29.57 22.25 -6.81
CA LYS A 418 30.56 21.18 -6.65
C LYS A 418 29.91 19.79 -6.70
N ASP A 419 28.84 19.59 -5.94
CA ASP A 419 28.15 18.30 -5.88
C ASP A 419 27.52 17.93 -7.23
N MET A 420 26.91 18.91 -7.92
CA MET A 420 26.33 18.70 -9.25
C MET A 420 27.38 18.45 -10.33
N LYS A 421 28.54 19.13 -10.28
CA LYS A 421 29.66 18.84 -11.20
C LYS A 421 30.17 17.42 -11.04
N GLU A 422 30.22 16.90 -9.82
CA GLU A 422 30.60 15.51 -9.59
C GLU A 422 29.56 14.54 -10.20
N LEU A 423 28.25 14.80 -10.02
CA LEU A 423 27.21 14.00 -10.67
C LEU A 423 27.33 14.04 -12.20
N ILE A 424 27.50 15.22 -12.80
CA ILE A 424 27.68 15.38 -14.26
C ILE A 424 28.88 14.57 -14.75
N ARG A 425 30.02 14.65 -14.04
CA ARG A 425 31.24 13.89 -14.39
C ARG A 425 30.98 12.39 -14.42
N GLN A 426 30.20 11.87 -13.47
CA GLN A 426 29.85 10.44 -13.40
C GLN A 426 28.89 10.03 -14.52
N ILE A 427 27.93 10.90 -14.87
CA ILE A 427 27.02 10.69 -16.00
C ILE A 427 27.81 10.63 -17.32
N GLU A 428 28.72 11.59 -17.54
CA GLU A 428 29.57 11.65 -18.74
C GLU A 428 30.51 10.43 -18.82
N ALA A 429 31.13 10.03 -17.69
CA ALA A 429 31.97 8.84 -17.64
C ALA A 429 31.20 7.55 -17.98
N ASN A 430 29.95 7.42 -17.51
CA ASN A 430 29.10 6.28 -17.86
C ASN A 430 28.68 6.32 -19.33
N SER A 431 28.39 7.51 -19.84
CA SER A 431 28.06 7.74 -21.24
C SER A 431 29.19 7.33 -22.18
N GLU A 432 30.44 7.69 -21.85
CA GLU A 432 31.64 7.24 -22.57
C GLU A 432 31.85 5.73 -22.47
N PHE A 433 31.65 5.15 -21.28
CA PHE A 433 31.77 3.71 -21.06
C PHE A 433 30.80 2.93 -21.95
N THR A 434 29.52 3.30 -21.93
CA THR A 434 28.48 2.66 -22.74
C THR A 434 28.72 2.88 -24.22
N ASN A 435 29.13 4.08 -24.66
CA ASN A 435 29.40 4.36 -26.07
C ASN A 435 30.61 3.60 -26.63
N LYS A 436 31.67 3.42 -25.84
CA LYS A 436 32.83 2.60 -26.25
C LYS A 436 32.42 1.14 -26.52
N LYS A 437 31.52 0.60 -25.69
CA LYS A 437 30.97 -0.74 -25.85
C LYS A 437 29.93 -0.80 -26.98
N ARG A 438 29.10 0.22 -27.13
CA ARG A 438 28.16 0.37 -28.26
C ARG A 438 28.87 0.43 -29.61
N ALA A 439 30.05 1.05 -29.69
CA ALA A 439 30.84 1.08 -30.91
C ALA A 439 31.34 -0.31 -31.36
N THR A 440 31.39 -1.29 -30.45
CA THR A 440 31.79 -2.67 -30.76
C THR A 440 30.61 -3.56 -31.20
N ILE A 441 29.39 -3.04 -31.13
CA ILE A 441 28.18 -3.78 -31.47
C ILE A 441 27.82 -3.62 -32.94
N SER A 442 27.38 -4.72 -33.57
CA SER A 442 26.81 -4.76 -34.92
C SER A 442 25.31 -5.07 -34.96
N PHE A 443 24.63 -5.30 -33.83
CA PHE A 443 23.21 -5.65 -33.79
C PHE A 443 22.30 -4.42 -33.96
N LEU A 444 21.14 -4.64 -34.58
CA LEU A 444 20.10 -3.62 -34.80
C LEU A 444 19.29 -3.37 -33.51
N PRO A 445 18.70 -2.18 -33.31
CA PRO A 445 17.93 -1.87 -32.09
C PRO A 445 16.73 -2.79 -31.80
N SER A 446 16.22 -3.49 -32.81
CA SER A 446 15.09 -4.42 -32.70
C SER A 446 15.51 -5.86 -32.40
N ASP A 447 16.81 -6.13 -32.32
CA ASP A 447 17.35 -7.46 -32.04
C ASP A 447 17.16 -7.81 -30.55
N PRO A 448 16.62 -8.99 -30.18
CA PRO A 448 16.59 -9.46 -28.80
C PRO A 448 17.98 -9.52 -28.15
N ALA A 449 19.08 -9.57 -28.91
CA ALA A 449 20.44 -9.45 -28.38
C ALA A 449 20.67 -8.14 -27.59
N THR A 450 19.88 -7.08 -27.86
CA THR A 450 19.93 -5.80 -27.14
C THR A 450 19.67 -5.96 -25.64
N SER A 451 18.85 -6.93 -25.22
CA SER A 451 18.59 -7.17 -23.78
C SER A 451 19.73 -7.89 -23.07
N SER A 452 20.66 -8.51 -23.82
CA SER A 452 21.87 -9.15 -23.26
C SER A 452 23.06 -8.19 -23.15
N PHE A 453 22.91 -6.95 -23.61
CA PHE A 453 23.98 -5.97 -23.62
C PHE A 453 24.46 -5.62 -22.20
N LEU A 454 25.76 -5.78 -21.97
CA LEU A 454 26.45 -5.49 -20.70
C LEU A 454 25.89 -6.22 -19.46
N GLU A 455 25.24 -7.38 -19.63
CA GLU A 455 24.74 -8.14 -18.48
C GLU A 455 25.88 -8.66 -17.57
N GLU A 456 27.04 -9.04 -18.12
CA GLU A 456 28.23 -9.42 -17.33
C GLU A 456 28.81 -8.23 -16.54
N GLU A 457 28.89 -7.06 -17.18
CA GLU A 457 29.33 -5.82 -16.54
C GLU A 457 28.32 -5.31 -15.50
N LYS A 458 27.02 -5.60 -15.68
CA LYS A 458 25.95 -5.32 -14.73
C LYS A 458 26.06 -6.22 -13.50
N GLN A 459 26.34 -7.51 -13.68
CA GLN A 459 26.58 -8.45 -12.58
C GLN A 459 27.84 -8.10 -11.77
N SER A 460 28.89 -7.63 -12.44
CA SER A 460 30.12 -7.17 -11.78
C SER A 460 30.04 -5.74 -11.22
N GLY A 461 28.94 -5.01 -11.46
CA GLY A 461 28.74 -3.65 -10.99
C GLY A 461 29.79 -2.67 -11.49
N ALA A 462 30.29 -2.88 -12.71
CA ALA A 462 31.47 -2.19 -13.23
C ALA A 462 31.23 -0.71 -13.53
N SER A 463 29.97 -0.29 -13.74
CA SER A 463 29.66 1.04 -14.24
C SER A 463 30.08 2.15 -13.26
N PRO A 464 30.71 3.24 -13.74
CA PRO A 464 31.11 4.36 -12.89
C PRO A 464 29.93 4.94 -12.10
N LEU A 465 28.76 5.05 -12.76
CA LEU A 465 27.56 5.60 -12.16
C LEU A 465 26.96 4.67 -11.09
N SER A 466 26.94 3.35 -11.29
CA SER A 466 26.43 2.43 -10.26
C SER A 466 27.28 2.45 -8.99
N LYS A 467 28.61 2.54 -9.13
CA LYS A 467 29.55 2.66 -7.98
C LYS A 467 29.36 3.97 -7.24
N TYR A 468 29.19 5.06 -7.97
CA TYR A 468 28.90 6.37 -7.38
C TYR A 468 27.57 6.37 -6.62
N VAL A 469 26.51 5.82 -7.21
CA VAL A 469 25.18 5.74 -6.59
C VAL A 469 25.18 4.83 -5.36
N ALA A 470 25.94 3.73 -5.36
CA ALA A 470 26.13 2.91 -4.16
C ALA A 470 26.74 3.73 -3.01
N THR A 471 27.71 4.60 -3.32
CA THR A 471 28.33 5.51 -2.35
C THR A 471 27.33 6.58 -1.87
N LEU A 472 26.52 7.14 -2.77
CA LEU A 472 25.45 8.07 -2.41
C LEU A 472 24.43 7.42 -1.49
N ARG A 473 24.02 6.18 -1.79
CA ARG A 473 23.07 5.40 -0.98
C ARG A 473 23.61 5.19 0.43
N GLN A 474 24.88 4.84 0.59
CA GLN A 474 25.51 4.70 1.91
C GLN A 474 25.53 6.03 2.67
N LYS A 475 25.89 7.14 2.01
CA LYS A 475 25.86 8.48 2.62
C LYS A 475 24.44 8.91 3.00
N ALA A 476 23.44 8.60 2.18
CA ALA A 476 22.04 8.87 2.47
C ALA A 476 21.53 8.06 3.67
N GLN A 477 21.92 6.78 3.77
CA GLN A 477 21.61 5.96 4.95
C GLN A 477 22.23 6.52 6.23
N GLN A 478 23.51 6.90 6.20
CA GLN A 478 24.17 7.53 7.36
C GLN A 478 23.47 8.83 7.78
N ARG A 479 23.15 9.71 6.83
CA ARG A 479 22.37 10.94 7.10
C ARG A 479 21.03 10.63 7.76
N ASN A 480 20.32 9.64 7.24
CA ASN A 480 19.02 9.24 7.76
C ASN A 480 19.09 8.69 9.19
N VAL A 481 20.12 7.90 9.50
CA VAL A 481 20.36 7.37 10.85
C VAL A 481 20.66 8.51 11.82
N SER A 482 21.58 9.42 11.48
CA SER A 482 21.91 10.57 12.34
C SER A 482 20.72 11.51 12.56
N LEU A 483 19.85 11.68 11.56
CA LEU A 483 18.60 12.45 11.70
C LEU A 483 17.60 11.76 12.64
N THR A 484 17.51 10.43 12.58
CA THR A 484 16.63 9.67 13.47
C THR A 484 17.18 9.65 14.90
N GLU A 485 18.48 9.48 15.11
CA GLU A 485 19.11 9.51 16.44
C GLU A 485 19.00 10.89 17.11
N SER A 486 19.25 11.96 16.36
CA SER A 486 19.08 13.34 16.87
C SER A 486 17.62 13.68 17.18
N SER A 487 16.65 13.07 16.48
CA SER A 487 15.22 13.22 16.80
C SER A 487 14.77 12.44 18.04
N VAL A 488 15.48 11.36 18.41
CA VAL A 488 15.18 10.53 19.59
C VAL A 488 15.82 11.09 20.87
N LEU A 489 16.94 11.81 20.76
CA LEU A 489 17.61 12.44 21.91
C LEU A 489 16.89 13.69 22.46
N TYR A 490 16.01 14.31 21.68
CA TYR A 490 15.14 15.41 22.13
C TYR A 490 13.71 14.91 22.39
N GLY A 491 13.55 13.98 23.33
CA GLY A 491 12.25 13.62 23.92
C GLY A 491 11.76 14.63 24.96
N ALA A 492 11.91 15.93 24.70
CA ALA A 492 11.30 16.98 25.51
C ALA A 492 10.05 17.47 24.79
N GLU A 493 8.97 17.67 25.54
CA GLU A 493 7.67 18.16 25.06
C GLU A 493 7.77 19.28 24.02
N PRO A 494 6.83 19.36 23.05
CA PRO A 494 6.87 20.42 22.04
C PRO A 494 6.90 21.79 22.72
N SER A 495 7.94 22.57 22.43
CA SER A 495 8.08 23.93 22.93
C SER A 495 6.92 24.79 22.43
N LEU A 496 6.49 25.76 23.23
CA LEU A 496 5.38 26.69 22.94
C LEU A 496 5.47 27.37 21.55
N SER A 497 6.66 27.46 20.96
CA SER A 497 6.89 27.91 19.59
C SER A 497 6.30 26.99 18.51
N ASP A 498 6.27 25.68 18.74
CA ASP A 498 5.69 24.70 17.81
C ASP A 498 4.14 24.72 17.88
N LYS A 499 3.56 25.15 19.01
CA LYS A 499 2.10 25.38 19.13
C LYS A 499 1.65 26.63 18.40
N MET A 500 2.39 27.74 18.51
CA MET A 500 2.03 28.99 17.82
C MET A 500 2.14 28.92 16.29
N LEU A 501 3.00 28.05 15.75
CA LEU A 501 3.09 27.80 14.30
C LEU A 501 1.99 26.86 13.77
N ALA A 502 1.39 26.05 14.65
CA ALA A 502 0.24 25.21 14.31
C ALA A 502 -1.08 26.01 14.44
N GLU A 503 -1.24 26.79 15.52
CA GLU A 503 -2.45 27.57 15.79
C GLU A 503 -2.69 28.70 14.77
N SER A 504 -1.65 29.27 14.14
CA SER A 504 -1.85 30.34 13.15
C SER A 504 -2.33 29.86 11.78
N ASP A 505 -2.33 28.54 11.52
CA ASP A 505 -2.76 27.94 10.24
C ASP A 505 -4.03 27.05 10.43
N GLU A 506 -4.63 27.01 11.63
CA GLU A 506 -5.87 26.28 11.98
C GLU A 506 -7.12 27.19 12.07
N GLU A 507 -7.34 28.04 11.07
CA GLU A 507 -8.70 28.46 10.77
C GLU A 507 -9.23 27.55 9.64
N ASP A 508 -10.21 26.73 10.01
CA ASP A 508 -11.05 25.85 9.17
C ASP A 508 -10.63 24.36 9.05
N GLU A 509 -10.63 23.64 10.18
CA GLU A 509 -10.77 22.17 10.24
C GLU A 509 -12.27 21.79 10.31
N GLY A 510 -12.98 21.94 9.20
CA GLY A 510 -14.28 21.29 8.97
C GLY A 510 -14.10 19.82 8.60
N ASP A 511 -14.65 18.91 9.41
CA ASP A 511 -14.63 17.45 9.25
C ASP A 511 -15.53 16.98 8.08
N GLU A 512 -15.11 17.22 6.84
CA GLU A 512 -15.75 16.65 5.64
C GLU A 512 -14.86 15.65 4.88
N GLY A 513 -13.55 15.62 5.19
CA GLY A 513 -12.58 14.74 4.54
C GLY A 513 -12.71 13.26 4.90
N GLY A 514 -13.26 12.93 6.09
CA GLY A 514 -13.53 11.56 6.53
C GLY A 514 -14.80 10.97 5.91
N ALA A 515 -15.77 11.82 5.56
CA ALA A 515 -17.06 11.43 5.01
C ALA A 515 -16.93 10.93 3.57
N VAL A 516 -16.08 11.54 2.72
CA VAL A 516 -15.93 11.14 1.31
C VAL A 516 -15.28 9.76 1.18
N PHE A 517 -14.24 9.47 1.97
CA PHE A 517 -13.60 8.15 1.94
C PHE A 517 -14.63 7.11 2.42
N ASN A 518 -15.32 7.33 3.54
CA ASN A 518 -16.33 6.39 4.06
C ASN A 518 -17.62 6.28 3.20
N SER A 519 -18.14 7.36 2.61
CA SER A 519 -19.37 7.34 1.79
C SER A 519 -19.12 6.63 0.46
N PHE A 520 -17.93 6.80 -0.13
CA PHE A 520 -17.52 6.08 -1.33
C PHE A 520 -17.39 4.56 -1.07
N TYR A 521 -16.97 4.14 0.13
CA TYR A 521 -16.96 2.71 0.52
C TYR A 521 -18.35 2.15 0.84
N LEU A 522 -19.31 2.99 1.25
CA LEU A 522 -20.69 2.56 1.52
C LEU A 522 -21.48 2.33 0.21
N GLN A 523 -21.24 3.13 -0.83
CA GLN A 523 -21.89 2.97 -2.14
C GLN A 523 -21.60 1.63 -2.83
N GLN A 524 -20.45 1.01 -2.54
CA GLN A 524 -20.12 -0.33 -3.04
C GLN A 524 -20.94 -1.45 -2.39
N LYS A 525 -21.62 -1.17 -1.27
CA LYS A 525 -22.47 -2.14 -0.57
C LYS A 525 -23.90 -2.13 -1.10
N GLU A 526 -24.34 -1.04 -1.72
CA GLU A 526 -25.70 -0.90 -2.27
C GLU A 526 -25.85 -1.46 -3.69
N THR A 527 -24.73 -1.74 -4.37
CA THR A 527 -24.72 -2.27 -5.75
C THR A 527 -24.76 -3.80 -5.85
N ARG A 528 -24.80 -4.53 -4.73
CA ARG A 528 -25.07 -5.96 -4.69
C ARG A 528 -26.18 -6.23 -3.68
N GLU A 529 -27.27 -6.84 -4.18
CA GLU A 529 -28.45 -7.37 -3.47
C GLU A 529 -29.62 -6.40 -3.19
N LYS A 530 -30.59 -6.38 -4.12
CA LYS A 530 -32.02 -6.38 -3.76
C LYS A 530 -32.74 -7.46 -4.60
N PRO A 531 -33.32 -8.50 -3.97
CA PRO A 531 -34.33 -9.34 -4.62
C PRO A 531 -35.67 -8.60 -4.71
N PRO A 532 -36.58 -8.99 -5.64
CA PRO A 532 -37.83 -8.27 -5.87
C PRO A 532 -38.86 -8.58 -4.76
N GLU A 533 -39.40 -7.54 -4.13
CA GLU A 533 -40.55 -7.65 -3.23
C GLU A 533 -41.86 -7.45 -4.01
N VAL A 534 -42.79 -8.37 -3.77
CA VAL A 534 -44.11 -8.49 -4.41
C VAL A 534 -45.08 -7.45 -3.83
N GLU A 535 -45.80 -6.78 -4.74
CA GLU A 535 -46.86 -5.82 -4.44
C GLU A 535 -48.02 -6.39 -3.58
N LYS A 536 -48.49 -5.60 -2.61
CA LYS A 536 -49.92 -5.55 -2.24
C LYS A 536 -50.39 -4.11 -2.02
N LYS A 537 -51.41 -3.75 -2.81
CA LYS A 537 -52.19 -2.51 -2.81
C LYS A 537 -52.90 -2.26 -1.47
N GLN A 538 -53.00 -0.99 -1.04
CA GLN A 538 -54.29 -0.36 -0.72
C GLN A 538 -54.24 1.17 -0.67
N LYS A 539 -55.33 1.76 -1.17
CA LYS A 539 -55.62 3.17 -1.45
C LYS A 539 -55.96 3.95 -0.16
N ASN A 540 -55.61 5.24 -0.05
CA ASN A 540 -56.61 6.32 -0.10
C ASN A 540 -56.06 7.76 -0.06
N LYS A 541 -56.87 8.63 -0.66
CA LYS A 541 -56.72 10.05 -1.03
C LYS A 541 -56.58 11.02 0.15
N LYS A 542 -55.82 12.12 -0.03
CA LYS A 542 -56.32 13.52 -0.15
C LYS A 542 -55.17 14.57 -0.19
N LYS A 543 -55.16 15.38 -1.26
CA LYS A 543 -54.64 16.77 -1.40
C LYS A 543 -55.90 17.69 -1.59
N PRO A 544 -55.87 19.04 -1.71
CA PRO A 544 -54.76 19.94 -2.11
C PRO A 544 -54.71 21.35 -1.45
N LYS A 545 -53.67 22.15 -1.80
CA LYS A 545 -53.65 23.59 -2.21
C LYS A 545 -52.18 24.06 -2.15
N SER A 546 -51.42 24.28 -3.22
CA SER A 546 -51.46 25.22 -4.37
C SER A 546 -50.97 26.64 -4.05
N LEU A 547 -49.89 27.06 -4.72
CA LEU A 547 -49.64 28.32 -5.49
C LEU A 547 -48.12 28.42 -5.76
N GLN A 548 -47.66 28.16 -7.01
CA GLN A 548 -47.35 29.14 -8.10
C GLN A 548 -45.94 29.76 -7.93
N GLN A 549 -45.06 29.99 -8.93
CA GLN A 549 -44.95 29.78 -10.39
C GLN A 549 -43.52 30.31 -10.75
N GLU A 550 -42.69 29.69 -11.60
CA GLU A 550 -42.35 30.06 -13.01
C GLU A 550 -40.97 29.38 -13.31
N ALA A 551 -40.80 28.48 -14.30
CA ALA A 551 -40.67 28.64 -15.77
C ALA A 551 -39.22 29.03 -16.21
N ILE A 552 -38.41 28.06 -16.70
CA ILE A 552 -37.88 27.86 -18.09
C ILE A 552 -36.32 27.87 -17.99
N GLU A 553 -35.45 27.05 -18.61
CA GLU A 553 -35.43 26.16 -19.78
C GLU A 553 -34.33 25.09 -19.55
N GLU A 554 -34.57 23.84 -19.95
CA GLU A 554 -33.62 22.72 -19.89
C GLU A 554 -32.85 22.58 -21.22
N ASP A 555 -31.53 22.46 -21.16
CA ASP A 555 -30.66 22.04 -22.27
C ASP A 555 -30.39 20.53 -22.12
N ILE A 556 -31.08 19.75 -22.95
CA ILE A 556 -31.06 18.29 -22.99
C ILE A 556 -30.03 17.88 -24.05
N VAL A 557 -28.94 17.25 -23.63
CA VAL A 557 -28.04 16.52 -24.54
C VAL A 557 -28.36 15.04 -24.40
N GLU A 558 -29.04 14.49 -25.40
CA GLU A 558 -29.42 13.08 -25.49
C GLU A 558 -28.19 12.18 -25.66
N ASP A 559 -28.11 11.13 -24.84
CA ASP A 559 -27.13 10.05 -24.96
C ASP A 559 -27.48 9.15 -26.16
N LEU A 560 -26.53 9.02 -27.08
CA LEU A 560 -26.56 8.11 -28.22
C LEU A 560 -26.58 6.64 -27.75
N VAL A 561 -27.72 5.98 -27.93
CA VAL A 561 -27.88 4.53 -27.89
C VAL A 561 -27.49 3.96 -29.25
N LEU A 562 -26.51 3.05 -29.29
CA LEU A 562 -26.26 2.18 -30.44
C LEU A 562 -26.59 0.74 -30.06
N SER A 563 -27.42 0.14 -30.91
CA SER A 563 -28.17 -1.10 -30.78
C SER A 563 -27.31 -2.37 -30.89
N SER A 564 -27.77 -3.40 -30.19
CA SER A 564 -27.45 -4.82 -30.37
C SER A 564 -28.41 -5.45 -31.40
N ASP A 565 -27.97 -6.61 -31.93
CA ASP A 565 -28.68 -7.67 -32.68
C ASP A 565 -28.54 -7.60 -34.21
N GLU A 566 -28.23 -8.67 -34.97
CA GLU A 566 -28.07 -10.10 -34.67
C GLU A 566 -27.39 -10.81 -35.88
N GLU A 567 -27.02 -12.09 -35.67
CA GLU A 567 -26.89 -13.21 -36.63
C GLU A 567 -25.51 -13.86 -36.88
N ASP A 568 -25.56 -15.19 -36.73
CA ASP A 568 -24.51 -16.21 -36.59
C ASP A 568 -24.09 -16.89 -37.92
N GLU A 569 -22.97 -17.62 -37.82
CA GLU A 569 -22.48 -18.77 -38.62
C GLU A 569 -21.41 -18.52 -39.73
N PRO A 570 -20.59 -19.54 -40.09
CA PRO A 570 -19.52 -20.14 -39.29
C PRO A 570 -18.16 -20.21 -40.03
N MET A 571 -17.10 -20.64 -39.33
CA MET A 571 -15.73 -20.81 -39.83
C MET A 571 -15.58 -22.04 -40.74
N ASP A 572 -14.85 -21.88 -41.85
CA ASP A 572 -14.35 -22.96 -42.72
C ASP A 572 -12.81 -22.96 -42.76
N ASP A 573 -12.26 -24.17 -42.83
CA ASP A 573 -10.86 -24.56 -42.59
C ASP A 573 -10.06 -24.70 -43.92
N SER A 574 -8.81 -24.22 -43.90
CA SER A 574 -7.66 -24.63 -44.76
C SER A 574 -7.57 -24.10 -46.23
N PRO A 575 -6.40 -24.20 -46.91
CA PRO A 575 -5.04 -23.77 -46.56
C PRO A 575 -4.35 -22.92 -47.68
N LEU A 576 -3.16 -22.38 -47.37
CA LEU A 576 -2.22 -21.66 -48.26
C LEU A 576 -1.79 -22.46 -49.50
N PRO A 577 -1.44 -21.80 -50.63
CA PRO A 577 -0.48 -22.33 -51.59
C PRO A 577 0.90 -21.68 -51.45
N GLU A 578 1.92 -22.54 -51.33
CA GLU A 578 3.32 -22.26 -51.64
C GLU A 578 3.49 -22.01 -53.15
N GLU A 579 4.40 -21.11 -53.54
CA GLU A 579 5.22 -21.31 -54.75
C GLU A 579 6.51 -20.46 -54.72
N THR A 580 7.61 -21.17 -54.52
CA THR A 580 8.91 -21.14 -55.24
C THR A 580 9.77 -19.86 -55.35
N PHE A 581 11.03 -20.06 -54.94
CA PHE A 581 12.24 -19.27 -55.19
C PHE A 581 12.55 -19.06 -56.68
N GLU A 582 13.14 -17.90 -57.03
CA GLU A 582 14.32 -17.83 -57.89
C GLU A 582 15.12 -16.53 -57.66
N ILE A 583 16.45 -16.67 -57.66
CA ILE A 583 17.46 -15.65 -57.38
C ILE A 583 18.08 -15.24 -58.71
N GLU A 584 18.17 -13.94 -59.02
CA GLU A 584 19.23 -13.44 -59.90
C GLU A 584 19.85 -12.14 -59.36
N THR A 585 21.16 -12.25 -59.17
CA THR A 585 22.13 -11.22 -58.85
C THR A 585 22.47 -10.37 -60.08
N GLU A 586 22.58 -9.04 -59.95
CA GLU A 586 23.63 -8.29 -60.67
C GLU A 586 23.93 -6.92 -60.04
N THR A 587 25.22 -6.62 -59.95
CA THR A 587 25.86 -5.45 -59.30
C THR A 587 26.21 -4.35 -60.33
N PRO A 588 26.63 -3.14 -59.89
CA PRO A 588 26.31 -1.89 -60.57
C PRO A 588 27.41 -1.37 -61.52
N LYS A 589 27.02 -0.53 -62.49
CA LYS A 589 27.96 0.27 -63.32
C LYS A 589 27.79 1.78 -63.12
N LYS A 590 28.92 2.40 -62.73
CA LYS A 590 29.23 3.84 -62.66
C LYS A 590 29.12 4.55 -64.01
N LYS A 591 28.80 5.86 -63.97
CA LYS A 591 29.34 6.99 -64.78
C LYS A 591 28.68 8.30 -64.28
N LYS A 592 29.23 9.51 -64.31
CA LYS A 592 30.58 10.11 -64.32
C LYS A 592 30.31 11.64 -64.29
N LYS A 593 31.05 12.41 -63.45
CA LYS A 593 31.49 13.84 -63.59
C LYS A 593 30.42 14.93 -63.94
N GLN A 594 30.46 16.21 -63.51
CA GLN A 594 31.54 17.11 -63.09
C GLN A 594 30.94 18.37 -62.40
N LYS A 595 31.72 18.98 -61.51
CA LYS A 595 31.59 20.32 -60.88
C LYS A 595 31.62 21.46 -61.92
N THR A 596 31.07 22.65 -61.58
CA THR A 596 31.84 23.83 -61.08
C THR A 596 30.95 25.04 -60.78
N ALA A 597 31.35 25.79 -59.75
CA ALA A 597 30.96 27.15 -59.43
C ALA A 597 31.91 28.17 -60.08
N ALA A 598 31.47 29.43 -60.21
CA ALA A 598 32.14 30.67 -59.81
C ALA A 598 32.00 31.85 -60.80
N ASP A 599 31.64 32.99 -60.20
CA ASP A 599 31.95 34.40 -60.50
C ASP A 599 31.54 35.09 -61.82
N GLY A 600 30.94 36.28 -61.62
CA GLY A 600 30.52 37.23 -62.66
C GLY A 600 31.63 38.17 -63.14
N PRO A 601 31.26 39.25 -63.87
CA PRO A 601 31.87 40.55 -63.58
C PRO A 601 30.97 41.79 -63.87
N VAL A 602 31.48 42.94 -63.39
CA VAL A 602 31.12 44.37 -63.62
C VAL A 602 30.20 45.02 -62.60
#